data_AF-A0A376U6X5-F1
#
_entry.id   AF-A0A376U6X5-F1
#
_cell.length_a   1.000
_cell.length_b   1.000
_cell.length_c   1.000
_cell.angle_alpha   90.00
_cell.angle_beta   90.00
_cell.angle_gamma   90.00
#
_symmetry.space_group_name_H-M   'P 1'
#
loop_
_entity.id
_entity.type
_entity.pdbx_description
1 polymer ?
#
loop_
_entity_poly.entity_id
_entity_poly.type
_entity_poly.pdbx_seq_one_letter_code
_entity_poly.pdbx_strand_id
1 'polypeptide(L)' 'MYASNAQDAIPTLIDQGDNDQFLADQLQPAVLAEAARQKAWPMTLRIQPGYDHSYYFIASFIEDHLRFHAQYLLK' A
#
# COMPACT_ATOMS: atom_id res chain seq x y z
N MET A 1 -6.78 16.29 -15.15
CA MET A 1 -5.82 15.59 -14.29
C MET A 1 -4.50 15.56 -15.03
N TYR A 2 -3.43 16.11 -14.47
CA TYR A 2 -2.09 15.92 -15.04
C TYR A 2 -1.73 14.45 -14.91
N ALA A 3 -1.42 13.77 -16.01
CA ALA A 3 -0.92 12.41 -15.95
C ALA A 3 0.47 12.43 -15.30
N SER A 4 0.68 11.61 -14.28
CA SER A 4 1.99 11.43 -13.64
C SER A 4 2.98 10.83 -14.65
N ASN A 5 4.16 11.42 -14.83
CA ASN A 5 5.23 10.82 -15.63
C ASN A 5 5.91 9.70 -14.84
N ALA A 6 6.47 8.70 -15.53
CA ALA A 6 7.18 7.60 -14.87
C ALA A 6 8.40 8.06 -14.05
N GLN A 7 9.00 9.20 -14.40
CA GLN A 7 10.11 9.80 -13.64
C GLN A 7 9.66 10.41 -12.29
N ASP A 8 8.37 10.72 -12.14
CA ASP A 8 7.80 11.30 -10.92
C ASP A 8 7.20 10.23 -9.99
N ALA A 9 7.45 8.95 -10.29
CA ALA A 9 6.84 7.83 -9.58
C ALA A 9 7.37 7.72 -8.15
N ILE A 10 6.45 7.72 -7.19
CA ILE A 10 6.77 7.65 -5.75
C ILE A 10 6.71 6.18 -5.31
N PRO A 11 7.79 5.63 -4.73
CA PRO A 11 7.77 4.30 -4.12
C PRO A 11 6.60 4.18 -3.14
N THR A 12 5.79 3.14 -3.27
CA THR A 12 4.56 2.96 -2.51
C THR A 12 4.52 1.58 -1.86
N LEU A 13 4.20 1.53 -0.56
CA LEU A 13 3.95 0.30 0.20
C LEU A 13 2.55 0.33 0.79
N ILE A 14 1.78 -0.73 0.60
CA ILE A 14 0.43 -0.92 1.14
C ILE A 14 0.38 -2.26 1.86
N ASP A 15 -0.14 -2.26 3.09
CA ASP A 15 -0.58 -3.46 3.79
C ASP A 15 -2.11 -3.43 3.90
N GLN A 16 -2.75 -4.55 3.58
CA GLN A 16 -4.19 -4.73 3.69
C GLN A 16 -4.48 -6.00 4.48
N GLY A 17 -5.25 -5.91 5.57
CA GLY A 17 -5.83 -7.07 6.24
C GLY A 17 -6.90 -7.76 5.37
N ASP A 18 -6.87 -9.09 5.26
CA ASP A 18 -7.85 -9.84 4.46
C ASP A 18 -9.17 -10.11 5.20
N ASN A 19 -9.21 -9.90 6.52
CA ASN A 19 -10.40 -9.96 7.36
C ASN A 19 -10.97 -8.56 7.65
N ASP A 20 -10.57 -7.57 6.84
CA ASP A 20 -11.12 -6.22 6.87
C ASP A 20 -12.53 -6.23 6.26
N GLN A 21 -13.52 -5.88 7.07
CA GLN A 21 -14.93 -5.82 6.67
C GLN A 21 -15.23 -4.83 5.53
N PHE A 22 -14.31 -3.91 5.21
CA PHE A 22 -14.46 -2.92 4.16
C PHE A 22 -13.71 -3.28 2.86
N LEU A 23 -13.02 -4.43 2.83
CA LEU A 23 -12.11 -4.82 1.75
C LEU A 23 -12.76 -4.80 0.36
N ALA A 24 -13.93 -5.45 0.21
CA ALA A 24 -14.57 -5.65 -1.08
C ALA A 24 -15.37 -4.43 -1.56
N ASP A 25 -16.03 -3.71 -0.64
CA ASP A 25 -17.00 -2.68 -1.00
C ASP A 25 -16.43 -1.27 -1.00
N GLN A 26 -15.34 -1.02 -0.26
CA GLN A 26 -14.77 0.32 -0.10
C GLN A 26 -13.29 0.41 -0.50
N LEU A 27 -12.47 -0.56 -0.09
CA LEU A 27 -11.01 -0.44 -0.21
C LEU A 27 -10.48 -0.90 -1.56
N GLN A 28 -10.88 -2.11 -1.99
CA GLN A 28 -10.58 -2.68 -3.32
C GLN A 28 -9.11 -2.52 -3.77
N PRO A 29 -8.10 -2.89 -2.95
CA PRO A 29 -6.69 -2.62 -3.26
C PRO A 29 -6.19 -3.33 -4.52
N ALA A 30 -6.85 -4.41 -4.95
CA ALA A 30 -6.56 -5.09 -6.21
C ALA A 30 -6.76 -4.18 -7.44
N VAL A 31 -7.71 -3.25 -7.38
CA VAL A 31 -7.95 -2.28 -8.47
C VAL A 31 -6.76 -1.33 -8.61
N LEU A 32 -6.24 -0.85 -7.48
CA LEU A 32 -5.04 -0.01 -7.46
C LEU A 32 -3.79 -0.80 -7.90
N ALA A 33 -3.65 -2.05 -7.46
CA ALA A 33 -2.56 -2.95 -7.88
C ALA A 33 -2.51 -3.14 -9.39
N GLU A 34 -3.67 -3.36 -10.01
CA GLU A 34 -3.76 -3.51 -11.46
C GLU A 34 -3.41 -2.19 -12.18
N ALA A 35 -3.91 -1.05 -11.70
CA ALA A 35 -3.56 0.25 -12.26
C ALA A 35 -2.06 0.58 -12.14
N ALA A 36 -1.44 0.26 -11.00
CA ALA A 36 -0.02 0.42 -10.76
C ALA A 36 0.80 -0.48 -11.71
N ARG A 37 0.40 -1.74 -11.87
CA ARG A 37 1.04 -2.70 -12.78
C ARG A 37 1.02 -2.22 -14.23
N GLN A 38 -0.12 -1.71 -14.71
CA GLN A 38 -0.26 -1.18 -16.07
C GLN A 38 0.66 0.02 -16.35
N LYS A 39 0.98 0.81 -15.31
CA LYS A 39 1.86 1.98 -15.41
C LYS A 39 3.30 1.69 -15.01
N ALA A 40 3.65 0.44 -14.68
CA ALA A 40 4.93 0.08 -14.09
C ALA A 40 5.29 0.95 -12.86
N TRP A 41 4.28 1.29 -12.05
CA TRP A 41 4.47 2.10 -10.84
C TRP A 41 5.19 1.28 -9.76
N PRO A 42 6.18 1.84 -9.04
CA PRO A 42 6.94 1.14 -8.00
C PRO A 42 6.10 0.95 -6.73
N MET A 43 5.15 0.01 -6.78
CA MET A 43 4.25 -0.30 -5.67
C MET A 43 4.44 -1.74 -5.18
N THR A 44 4.43 -1.89 -3.87
CA THR A 44 4.32 -3.18 -3.17
C THR A 44 2.99 -3.22 -2.41
N LEU A 45 2.15 -4.20 -2.72
CA LEU A 45 0.93 -4.50 -1.96
C LEU A 45 1.12 -5.83 -1.23
N ARG A 46 0.94 -5.83 0.10
CA ARG A 46 0.99 -7.02 0.95
C ARG A 46 -0.40 -7.30 1.52
N ILE A 47 -0.87 -8.53 1.39
CA ILE A 47 -2.10 -8.99 2.02
C ILE A 47 -1.72 -9.68 3.33
N GLN A 48 -2.35 -9.27 4.43
CA GLN A 48 -2.03 -9.71 5.79
C GLN A 48 -3.15 -10.59 6.34
N PRO A 49 -2.95 -11.93 6.38
CA PRO A 49 -4.00 -12.86 6.76
C PRO A 49 -4.49 -12.70 8.19
N GLY A 50 -5.81 -12.69 8.38
CA GLY A 50 -6.49 -12.60 9.66
C GLY A 50 -6.55 -11.19 10.28
N TYR A 51 -5.93 -10.19 9.66
CA TYR A 51 -5.93 -8.83 10.17
C TYR A 51 -7.16 -8.04 9.71
N ASP A 52 -7.61 -7.14 10.59
CA ASP A 52 -8.80 -6.32 10.42
C ASP A 52 -8.47 -4.85 10.06
N HIS A 53 -9.44 -3.95 10.25
CA HIS A 53 -9.31 -2.50 10.00
C HIS A 53 -8.82 -1.69 11.23
N SER A 54 -8.39 -2.35 12.30
CA SER A 54 -8.13 -1.67 13.58
C SER A 54 -6.72 -1.12 13.70
N TYR A 55 -6.48 -0.34 14.77
CA TYR A 55 -5.12 0.03 15.15
C TYR A 55 -4.25 -1.16 15.58
N TYR A 56 -4.83 -2.31 15.94
CA TYR A 56 -4.04 -3.51 16.20
C TYR A 56 -3.36 -4.00 14.92
N PHE A 57 -4.07 -3.98 13.79
CA PHE A 57 -3.47 -4.24 12.49
C PHE A 57 -2.37 -3.24 12.15
N ILE A 58 -2.66 -1.94 12.26
CA ILE A 58 -1.69 -0.88 11.94
C ILE A 58 -0.41 -1.05 12.78
N ALA A 59 -0.56 -1.19 14.10
CA ALA A 59 0.58 -1.31 15.02
C ALA A 59 1.44 -2.56 14.76
N SER A 60 0.86 -3.63 14.20
CA SER A 60 1.58 -4.86 13.89
C SER A 60 2.60 -4.69 12.75
N PHE A 61 2.36 -3.76 11.83
CA PHE A 61 3.21 -3.54 10.65
C PHE A 61 3.81 -2.13 10.57
N ILE A 62 3.52 -1.25 11.53
CA ILE A 62 3.99 0.15 11.49
C ILE A 62 5.52 0.27 11.45
N GLU A 63 6.25 -0.66 12.09
CA GLU A 63 7.72 -0.65 12.05
C GLU A 63 8.26 -0.84 10.61
N ASP A 64 7.67 -1.75 9.84
CA ASP A 64 8.03 -1.96 8.44
C ASP A 64 7.80 -0.68 7.62
N HIS A 65 6.68 0.02 7.86
CA HIS A 65 6.35 1.28 7.18
C HIS A 65 7.34 2.39 7.54
N LEU A 66 7.71 2.50 8.82
CA LEU A 66 8.72 3.46 9.26
C LEU A 66 10.08 3.18 8.58
N ARG A 67 10.49 1.91 8.51
CA ARG A 67 11.73 1.50 7.83
C ARG A 67 11.67 1.74 6.32
N PHE A 68 10.53 1.46 5.69
CA PHE A 68 10.28 1.77 4.29
C PHE A 68 10.46 3.26 4.02
N HIS A 69 9.79 4.13 4.79
CA HIS A 69 9.92 5.57 4.62
C HIS A 69 11.33 6.09 4.92
N ALA A 70 12.03 5.55 5.93
CA ALA A 70 13.40 5.94 6.26
C ALA A 70 14.36 5.80 5.08
N GLN A 71 14.18 4.80 4.20
CA GLN A 71 15.00 4.60 2.99
C GLN A 71 14.90 5.76 1.99
N TYR A 72 13.82 6.55 2.03
CA TYR A 72 13.56 7.63 1.08
C TYR A 72 13.67 9.02 1.71
N LEU A 73 13.43 9.14 3.02
CA LEU A 73 13.48 10.41 3.74
C LEU A 73 14.87 10.76 4.29
N LEU A 74 15.69 9.77 4.64
CA LEU A 74 17.01 9.97 5.23
C LEU A 74 18.14 9.95 4.19
N LYS A 75 17.84 10.34 2.95
CA LYS A 75 18.84 10.45 1.89
C LYS A 75 19.75 11.66 2.08
#